data_AF-A0A955F2P9-F1
#
_entry.id   AF-A0A955F2P9-F1
#
_cell.length_a   1.000
_cell.length_b   1.000
_cell.length_c   1.000
_cell.angle_alpha   90.00
_cell.angle_beta   90.00
_cell.angle_gamma   90.00
#
_symmetry.space_group_name_H-M   'P 1'
#
loop_
_entity.id
_entity.type
_entity.pdbx_description
1 polymer ?
#
loop_
_entity_poly.entity_id
_entity_poly.type
_entity_poly.pdbx_seq_one_letter_code
_entity_poly.pdbx_strand_id
1 'polypeptide(L)'
;MRRALLFVACIFAAPGCSDEGSEEPSPQDEIPRTEWSLERRIEEGQSLFRRRQCSNCHKTRGTLPMVGPSLFDVGERLDRQALRNWVFD
;
A
#
# COMPACT_ATOMS: atom_id res chain seq x y z
N MET A 1 28.27 39.66 -46.92
CA MET A 1 28.47 40.43 -45.67
C MET A 1 27.47 39.88 -44.66
N ARG A 2 27.84 38.84 -43.90
CA ARG A 2 28.16 38.87 -42.45
C ARG A 2 26.99 39.34 -41.56
N ARG A 3 26.56 38.40 -40.69
CA ARG A 3 25.89 38.52 -39.36
C ARG A 3 24.40 38.17 -39.38
N ALA A 4 24.00 36.95 -38.99
CA ALA A 4 24.01 36.36 -37.65
C ALA A 4 22.99 37.02 -36.72
N LEU A 5 21.89 36.31 -36.46
CA LEU A 5 21.20 36.31 -35.17
C LEU A 5 20.61 34.91 -34.96
N LEU A 6 21.10 34.29 -33.90
CA LEU A 6 20.75 32.98 -33.37
C LEU A 6 19.35 33.03 -32.75
N PHE A 7 18.51 32.04 -33.01
CA PHE A 7 17.55 31.57 -32.02
C PHE A 7 17.62 30.05 -31.92
N VAL A 8 18.06 29.63 -30.76
CA VAL A 8 18.24 28.27 -30.28
C VAL A 8 16.92 27.76 -29.73
N ALA A 9 16.79 26.43 -29.71
CA ALA A 9 15.86 25.60 -28.93
C ALA A 9 14.47 25.35 -29.54
N CYS A 10 14.32 24.15 -30.11
CA CYS A 10 13.40 23.13 -29.61
C CYS A 10 13.78 21.77 -30.23
N ILE A 11 14.93 21.25 -29.79
CA ILE A 11 15.21 19.82 -29.83
C ILE A 11 14.34 19.21 -28.74
N PHE A 12 13.38 18.37 -29.08
CA PHE A 12 13.09 17.08 -28.43
C PHE A 12 11.84 16.47 -29.07
N ALA A 13 12.11 15.64 -30.07
CA ALA A 13 11.22 14.58 -30.50
C ALA A 13 11.11 13.52 -29.39
N ALA A 14 9.92 12.96 -29.18
CA ALA A 14 9.75 11.69 -28.49
C ALA A 14 8.95 10.74 -29.41
N PRO A 15 9.62 9.79 -30.09
CA PRO A 15 8.97 8.64 -30.70
C PRO A 15 8.78 7.55 -29.63
N GLY A 16 7.64 6.85 -29.64
CA GLY A 16 7.47 5.61 -28.88
C GLY A 16 6.26 5.60 -27.94
N CYS A 17 5.06 5.43 -28.50
CA CYS A 17 4.00 4.71 -27.79
C CYS A 17 4.17 3.24 -28.16
N SER A 18 4.87 2.50 -27.31
CA SER A 18 4.93 1.04 -27.31
C SER A 18 4.55 0.58 -25.91
N ASP A 19 3.89 -0.58 -25.86
CA ASP A 19 3.41 -1.30 -24.67
C ASP A 19 2.13 -0.80 -24.01
N GLU A 20 0.99 -1.24 -24.57
CA GLU A 20 -0.04 -1.86 -23.72
C GLU A 20 0.48 -3.25 -23.28
N GLY A 21 1.48 -3.23 -22.38
CA GLY A 21 1.84 -4.41 -21.63
C GLY A 21 0.64 -4.78 -20.78
N SER A 22 0.03 -5.92 -21.07
CA SER A 22 -0.76 -6.66 -20.09
C SER A 22 0.13 -6.90 -18.88
N GLU A 23 0.05 -6.04 -17.88
CA GLU A 23 0.68 -6.28 -16.59
C GLU A 23 -0.08 -7.43 -15.93
N GLU A 24 0.31 -8.64 -16.34
CA GLU A 24 0.08 -9.85 -15.59
C GLU A 24 0.56 -9.58 -14.15
N PRO A 25 -0.32 -9.72 -13.14
CA PRO A 25 0.03 -9.42 -11.76
C PRO A 25 1.25 -10.25 -11.38
N SER A 26 2.26 -9.58 -10.82
CA SER A 26 3.54 -10.22 -10.60
C SER A 26 3.39 -11.37 -9.58
N PRO A 27 4.14 -12.48 -9.71
CA PRO A 27 3.99 -13.67 -8.83
C PRO A 27 4.13 -13.42 -7.33
N GLN A 28 4.54 -12.22 -6.89
CA GLN A 28 4.61 -11.82 -5.50
C GLN A 28 3.32 -11.16 -4.96
N ASP A 29 2.33 -10.92 -5.83
CA ASP A 29 1.02 -10.36 -5.44
C ASP A 29 0.04 -11.47 -5.00
N GLU A 30 0.27 -12.71 -5.42
CA GLU A 30 -0.46 -13.88 -4.97
C GLU A 30 0.33 -14.66 -3.92
N ILE A 31 0.39 -14.15 -2.69
CA ILE A 31 0.81 -15.00 -1.57
C ILE A 31 -0.19 -16.16 -1.50
N PRO A 32 0.23 -17.42 -1.77
CA PRO A 32 -0.69 -18.53 -1.67
C PRO A 32 -1.14 -18.58 -0.22
N ARG A 33 -2.45 -18.52 0.01
CA ARG A 33 -3.06 -18.73 1.34
C ARG A 33 -2.87 -20.19 1.77
N THR A 34 -1.65 -20.68 1.74
CA THR A 34 -1.27 -21.89 2.45
C THR A 34 -1.50 -21.59 3.92
N GLU A 35 -2.02 -22.58 4.63
CA GLU A 35 -2.30 -22.50 6.05
C GLU A 35 -1.08 -21.99 6.86
N TRP A 36 0.12 -22.41 6.48
CA TRP A 36 1.38 -21.96 7.07
C TRP A 36 1.73 -20.49 6.81
N SER A 37 1.27 -19.91 5.70
CA SER A 37 1.44 -18.47 5.44
C SER A 37 0.50 -17.63 6.30
N LEU A 38 -0.71 -18.13 6.56
CA LEU A 38 -1.72 -17.42 7.34
C LEU A 38 -1.37 -17.43 8.82
N GLU A 39 -0.96 -18.58 9.37
CA GLU A 39 -0.59 -18.70 10.78
C GLU A 39 0.52 -17.71 11.15
N ARG A 40 1.61 -17.68 10.38
CA ARG A 40 2.71 -16.72 10.61
C ARG A 40 2.23 -15.27 10.61
N ARG A 41 1.32 -14.92 9.69
CA ARG A 41 0.79 -13.54 9.59
C ARG A 41 -0.11 -13.20 10.78
N ILE A 42 -0.83 -14.18 11.33
CA ILE A 42 -1.59 -14.03 12.57
C ILE A 42 -0.64 -13.81 13.75
N GLU A 43 0.40 -14.64 13.89
CA GLU A 43 1.41 -14.50 14.95
C GLU A 43 2.13 -13.14 14.89
N GLU A 44 2.54 -12.71 13.70
CA GLU A 44 3.16 -11.41 13.46
C GLU A 44 2.22 -10.26 13.85
N GLY A 45 0.95 -10.34 13.44
CA GLY A 45 -0.09 -9.37 13.80
C GLY A 45 -0.31 -9.27 15.30
N GLN A 46 -0.44 -10.41 15.99
CA GLN A 46 -0.58 -10.45 17.46
C GLN A 46 0.64 -9.85 18.16
N SER A 47 1.84 -10.15 17.65
CA SER A 47 3.09 -9.63 18.18
C SER A 47 3.18 -8.11 18.02
N LEU A 48 2.80 -7.58 16.86
CA LEU A 48 2.71 -6.13 16.62
C LEU A 48 1.69 -5.48 17.55
N PHE A 49 0.49 -6.05 17.69
CA PHE A 49 -0.57 -5.52 18.55
C PHE A 49 -0.09 -5.35 20.00
N ARG A 50 0.62 -6.36 20.53
CA ARG A 50 1.17 -6.33 21.88
C ARG A 50 2.33 -5.34 22.00
N ARG A 51 3.32 -5.39 21.08
CA ARG A 51 4.52 -4.53 21.14
C ARG A 51 4.21 -3.05 20.97
N ARG A 52 3.18 -2.72 20.20
CA ARG A 52 2.71 -1.33 19.99
C ARG A 52 1.67 -0.89 21.01
N GLN A 53 1.35 -1.76 21.97
CA GLN A 53 0.39 -1.48 23.05
C GLN A 53 -0.96 -0.97 22.53
N CYS A 54 -1.44 -1.52 21.40
CA CYS A 54 -2.66 -1.05 20.74
C CYS A 54 -3.87 -1.07 21.67
N SER A 55 -3.92 -2.02 22.62
CA SER A 55 -4.98 -2.15 23.62
C SER A 55 -5.10 -0.96 24.59
N ASN A 56 -4.08 -0.11 24.72
CA ASN A 56 -4.14 1.05 25.60
C ASN A 56 -5.11 2.11 25.06
N CYS A 57 -5.27 2.18 23.73
CA CYS A 57 -6.13 3.16 23.08
C CYS A 57 -7.31 2.53 22.35
N HIS A 58 -7.17 1.29 21.89
CA HIS A 58 -8.18 0.59 21.11
C HIS A 58 -8.73 -0.62 21.85
N LYS A 59 -10.00 -0.92 21.58
CA LYS A 59 -10.64 -2.15 22.05
C LYS A 59 -10.61 -3.25 21.00
N THR A 60 -10.53 -4.49 21.47
CA THR A 60 -10.66 -5.69 20.65
C THR A 60 -12.00 -6.39 20.85
N ARG A 61 -12.84 -5.94 21.79
CA ARG A 61 -14.21 -6.41 22.01
C ARG A 61 -14.98 -5.38 22.83
N GLY A 62 -16.31 -5.46 22.78
CA GLY A 62 -17.21 -4.62 23.59
C GLY A 62 -17.47 -3.23 23.00
N THR A 63 -18.40 -2.51 23.63
CA THR A 63 -18.96 -1.25 23.10
C THR A 63 -18.49 0.00 23.84
N LEU A 64 -17.73 -0.15 24.92
CA LEU A 64 -17.24 0.98 25.71
C LEU A 64 -16.45 1.98 24.86
N PRO A 65 -16.58 3.29 25.13
CA PRO A 65 -15.81 4.32 24.46
C PRO A 65 -14.33 4.24 24.88
N MET A 66 -13.44 4.34 23.91
CA MET A 66 -11.99 4.37 24.09
C MET A 66 -11.42 5.54 23.28
N VAL A 67 -10.14 5.86 23.48
CA VAL A 67 -9.46 6.94 22.74
C VAL A 67 -9.47 6.68 21.22
N GLY A 68 -9.22 5.43 20.82
CA GLY A 68 -9.26 4.98 19.44
C GLY A 68 -10.49 4.12 19.13
N PRO A 69 -10.88 4.02 17.85
CA PRO A 69 -11.98 3.15 17.42
C PRO A 69 -11.68 1.67 17.69
N SER A 70 -12.72 0.83 17.64
CA SER A 70 -12.55 -0.63 17.73
C SER A 70 -11.65 -1.15 16.62
N LEU A 71 -10.80 -2.13 16.95
CA LEU A 71 -10.00 -2.89 15.98
C LEU A 71 -10.51 -4.33 15.79
N PHE A 72 -11.62 -4.71 16.42
CA PHE A 72 -12.16 -6.08 16.39
C PHE A 72 -12.46 -6.59 14.97
N ASP A 73 -13.07 -5.75 14.14
CA ASP A 73 -13.60 -6.05 12.81
C ASP A 73 -12.88 -5.23 11.72
N VAL A 74 -11.67 -4.72 12.01
CA VAL A 74 -10.94 -3.83 11.10
C VAL A 74 -10.65 -4.49 9.74
N GLY A 75 -10.43 -5.81 9.73
CA GLY A 75 -10.20 -6.58 8.50
C GLY A 75 -11.46 -6.80 7.65
N GLU A 76 -12.65 -6.61 8.21
CA GLU A 76 -13.92 -6.65 7.47
C GLU A 76 -14.29 -5.25 6.95
N ARG A 77 -13.93 -4.20 7.71
CA ARG A 77 -14.24 -2.80 7.40
C ARG A 77 -13.33 -2.18 6.35
N LEU A 78 -12.09 -2.66 6.23
CA LEU A 78 -11.06 -2.07 5.37
C LEU A 78 -10.45 -3.15 4.47
N ASP A 79 -10.41 -2.85 3.18
CA ASP A 79 -9.64 -3.65 2.23
C ASP A 79 -8.14 -3.53 2.50
N ARG A 80 -7.41 -4.62 2.27
CA ARG A 80 -5.95 -4.69 2.50
C ARG A 80 -5.21 -3.66 1.66
N GLN A 81 -5.56 -3.51 0.39
CA GLN A 81 -4.87 -2.61 -0.51
C GLN A 81 -5.20 -1.16 -0.14
N ALA A 82 -6.46 -0.86 0.14
CA ALA A 82 -6.87 0.46 0.62
C ALA A 82 -6.12 0.88 1.90
N LEU A 83 -5.96 -0.04 2.86
CA LEU A 83 -5.22 0.22 4.10
C LEU A 83 -3.72 0.43 3.83
N ARG A 84 -3.12 -0.36 2.93
CA ARG A 84 -1.72 -0.17 2.55
C ARG A 84 -1.50 1.21 1.94
N ASN A 85 -2.32 1.61 0.98
CA ASN A 85 -2.21 2.93 0.35
C ASN A 85 -2.29 4.02 1.44
N TRP A 86 -3.34 4.02 2.26
CA TRP A 86 -3.50 5.04 3.31
C TRP A 86 -2.34 5.15 4.32
N VAL A 87 -1.65 4.06 4.64
CA VAL A 87 -0.50 4.07 5.58
C VAL A 87 0.78 4.61 4.91
N PHE A 88 0.91 4.42 3.60
CA PHE A 88 2.15 4.73 2.86
C PHE A 88 2.02 5.91 1.89
N ASP A 89 0.82 6.47 1.73
CA ASP A 89 0.56 7.77 1.07
C ASP A 89 1.19 8.93 1.86
#